data_AF-A0A060BRQ8-F1
#
_entry.id   AF-A0A060BRQ8-F1
#
_cell.length_a   1.000
_cell.length_b   1.000
_cell.length_c   1.000
_cell.angle_alpha   90.00
_cell.angle_beta   90.00
_cell.angle_gamma   90.00
#
_symmetry.space_group_name_H-M   'P 1'
#
loop_
_entity.id
_entity.type
_entity.pdbx_description
1 polymer ?
#
loop_
_entity_poly.entity_id
_entity_poly.type
_entity_poly.pdbx_seq_one_letter_code
_entity_poly.pdbx_strand_id
1 'polypeptide(L)'
;DFILTQPSSLPVEPIAPLTPSPYLPISRRFVNFTYIRPESIPEYAMLDADLRRQIAELHDQVEPLNGDAQLIDRDTMWRVKMRALWIIFKSGRPKQRQDEFDAFRRESGADLESYATWCLCYDKWGEPDDAADNWERRFNRESNEVAGLREQFPD
;
A
#
# COMPACT_ATOMS: atom_id res chain seq x y z
N ASP A 1 27.44 17.20 2.42
CA ASP A 1 26.89 16.24 3.40
C ASP A 1 25.83 15.35 2.77
N PHE A 2 25.79 14.08 3.16
CA PHE A 2 24.80 13.10 2.69
C PHE A 2 24.29 12.27 3.86
N ILE A 3 23.06 11.77 3.76
CA ILE A 3 22.47 10.84 4.72
C ILE A 3 22.43 9.45 4.08
N LEU A 4 23.03 8.48 4.76
CA LEU A 4 22.92 7.07 4.37
C LEU A 4 21.59 6.53 4.87
N THR A 5 20.83 5.92 3.96
CA THR A 5 19.56 5.26 4.29
C THR A 5 19.67 3.78 3.95
N GLN A 6 18.90 2.98 4.67
CA GLN A 6 18.63 1.59 4.29
C GLN A 6 17.87 1.54 2.95
N PRO A 7 17.91 0.43 2.19
CA PRO A 7 17.22 0.35 0.91
C PRO A 7 15.74 0.76 1.02
N SER A 8 15.34 1.81 0.29
CA SER A 8 13.97 2.35 0.32
C SER A 8 13.01 1.64 -0.64
N SER A 9 13.55 0.85 -1.58
CA SER A 9 12.81 -0.01 -2.49
C SER A 9 12.37 -1.31 -1.80
N LEU A 10 11.30 -1.26 -1.03
CA LEU A 10 10.78 -2.44 -0.33
C LEU A 10 9.25 -2.44 -0.31
N PRO A 11 8.57 -2.84 -1.38
CA PRO A 11 7.23 -3.33 -1.25
C PRO A 11 7.29 -4.59 -0.37
N VAL A 12 6.74 -4.42 0.82
CA VAL A 12 6.38 -5.48 1.77
C VAL A 12 5.01 -6.02 1.38
N GLU A 13 4.58 -7.12 1.99
CA GLU A 13 3.24 -7.65 1.78
C GLU A 13 2.20 -6.50 1.91
N PRO A 14 1.19 -6.41 1.03
CA PRO A 14 0.22 -5.32 1.07
C PRO A 14 -0.67 -5.38 2.32
N ILE A 15 -0.72 -6.55 2.97
CA ILE A 15 -1.46 -6.81 4.20
C ILE A 15 -0.50 -7.35 5.26
N ALA A 16 -0.84 -7.17 6.53
CA ALA A 16 -0.10 -7.76 7.64
C ALA A 16 -0.28 -9.30 7.64
N PRO A 17 0.72 -10.08 8.12
CA PRO A 17 1.96 -9.64 8.76
C PRO A 17 2.99 -9.08 7.77
N LEU A 18 3.64 -7.97 8.13
CA LEU A 18 4.69 -7.35 7.32
C LEU A 18 6.05 -7.96 7.65
N THR A 19 6.75 -8.48 6.65
CA THR A 19 8.11 -8.98 6.80
C THR A 19 9.04 -7.88 7.35
N PRO A 20 9.69 -8.08 8.52
CA PRO A 20 10.50 -7.04 9.17
C PRO A 20 11.88 -6.84 8.51
N SER A 21 12.29 -7.74 7.61
CA SER A 21 13.61 -7.74 6.99
C SER A 21 13.66 -6.82 5.76
N PRO A 22 14.53 -5.78 5.75
CA PRO A 22 14.66 -4.85 4.63
C PRO A 22 15.46 -5.42 3.45
N TYR A 23 15.75 -6.73 3.44
CA TYR A 23 16.56 -7.39 2.42
C TYR A 23 15.81 -8.47 1.63
N LEU A 24 14.50 -8.63 1.88
CA LEU A 24 13.62 -9.55 1.15
C LEU A 24 12.53 -8.79 0.37
N PRO A 25 12.89 -8.00 -0.67
CA PRO A 25 11.92 -7.24 -1.44
C PRO A 25 11.04 -8.14 -2.32
N ILE A 26 9.73 -7.91 -2.32
CA ILE A 26 8.82 -8.41 -3.37
C ILE A 26 9.11 -7.73 -4.72
N SER A 27 9.61 -6.49 -4.69
CA SER A 27 10.06 -5.75 -5.89
C SER A 27 11.10 -4.70 -5.51
N ARG A 28 12.09 -4.44 -6.38
CA ARG A 28 13.09 -3.38 -6.16
C ARG A 28 12.75 -2.07 -6.85
N ARG A 29 11.61 -2.03 -7.55
CA ARG A 29 11.20 -0.91 -8.41
C ARG A 29 10.28 0.09 -7.70
N PHE A 30 9.54 -0.36 -6.70
CA PHE A 30 8.56 0.46 -5.99
C PHE A 30 9.02 0.76 -4.56
N VAL A 31 8.61 1.92 -4.05
CA VAL A 31 8.94 2.40 -2.70
C VAL A 31 8.05 1.71 -1.68
N ASN A 32 8.56 1.51 -0.46
CA ASN A 32 7.77 0.99 0.64
C ASN A 32 6.64 1.97 1.02
N PHE A 33 5.39 1.51 0.95
CA PHE A 33 4.21 2.31 1.29
C PHE A 33 4.14 2.67 2.78
N THR A 34 4.84 1.92 3.64
CA THR A 34 4.90 2.23 5.08
C THR A 34 5.58 3.57 5.37
N TYR A 35 6.32 4.16 4.43
CA TYR A 35 6.93 5.49 4.59
C TYR A 35 6.01 6.66 4.26
N ILE A 36 4.85 6.41 3.64
CA ILE A 36 3.94 7.49 3.22
C ILE A 36 3.39 8.19 4.46
N ARG A 37 3.58 9.49 4.64
CA ARG A 37 2.93 10.22 5.74
C ARG A 37 1.54 10.68 5.29
N PRO A 38 0.42 10.18 5.86
CA PRO A 38 -0.92 10.55 5.40
C PRO A 38 -1.17 12.06 5.44
N GLU A 39 -0.70 12.74 6.48
CA GLU A 39 -0.86 14.19 6.68
C GLU A 39 -0.09 15.04 5.66
N SER A 40 0.95 14.48 5.03
CA SER A 40 1.74 15.17 4.00
C SER A 40 1.14 15.04 2.61
N ILE A 41 0.04 14.28 2.46
CA ILE A 41 -0.68 14.16 1.20
C ILE A 41 -1.51 15.43 1.01
N PRO A 42 -1.36 16.19 -0.10
CA PRO A 42 -2.09 17.42 -0.32
C PRO A 42 -3.62 17.27 -0.19
N GLU A 43 -4.14 16.13 -0.62
CA GLU A 43 -5.56 15.79 -0.56
C GLU A 43 -6.07 15.63 0.89
N TYR A 44 -5.21 15.35 1.87
CA TYR A 44 -5.57 15.33 3.29
C TYR A 44 -6.11 16.70 3.75
N ALA A 45 -5.49 17.79 3.26
CA ALA A 45 -5.91 19.16 3.56
C ALA A 45 -7.19 19.57 2.81
N MET A 46 -7.72 18.73 1.92
CA MET A 46 -8.98 18.94 1.21
C MET A 46 -10.14 18.13 1.79
N LEU A 47 -9.87 17.19 2.69
CA LEU A 47 -10.88 16.37 3.34
C LEU A 47 -11.86 17.19 4.19
N ASP A 48 -13.10 16.74 4.27
CA ASP A 48 -14.09 17.28 5.21
C ASP A 48 -13.67 17.02 6.67
N ALA A 49 -14.20 17.84 7.59
CA ALA A 49 -13.85 17.78 9.00
C ALA A 49 -14.10 16.39 9.63
N ASP A 50 -15.17 15.70 9.23
CA ASP A 50 -15.48 14.36 9.73
C ASP A 50 -14.47 13.30 9.27
N LEU A 51 -13.98 13.37 8.03
CA LEU A 51 -12.97 12.44 7.51
C LEU A 51 -11.60 12.70 8.15
N ARG A 52 -11.24 13.97 8.37
CA ARG A 52 -10.03 14.30 9.14
C ARG A 52 -10.10 13.81 10.57
N ARG A 53 -11.27 13.95 11.22
CA ARG A 53 -11.47 13.42 12.57
C ARG A 53 -11.29 11.90 12.60
N GLN A 54 -11.83 11.16 11.62
CA GLN A 54 -11.60 9.71 11.54
C GLN A 54 -10.11 9.36 11.38
N ILE A 55 -9.35 10.12 10.58
CA ILE A 55 -7.91 9.89 10.44
C ILE A 55 -7.15 10.24 11.73
N ALA A 56 -7.55 11.30 12.43
CA ALA A 56 -6.99 11.64 13.74
C ALA A 56 -7.29 10.55 14.78
N GLU A 57 -8.51 10.05 14.85
CA GLU A 57 -8.89 8.93 15.74
C GLU A 57 -8.10 7.64 15.41
N LEU A 58 -7.78 7.41 14.14
CA LEU A 58 -6.90 6.33 13.72
C LEU A 58 -5.46 6.58 14.19
N HIS A 59 -4.95 7.80 14.05
CA HIS A 59 -3.62 8.16 14.56
C HIS A 59 -3.52 7.97 16.08
N ASP A 60 -4.53 8.41 16.85
CA ASP A 60 -4.55 8.30 18.31
C ASP A 60 -4.50 6.83 18.79
N GLN A 61 -5.01 5.88 17.99
CA GLN A 61 -4.91 4.45 18.31
C GLN A 61 -3.47 3.91 18.26
N VAL A 62 -2.62 4.50 17.42
CA VAL A 62 -1.23 4.05 17.21
C VAL A 62 -0.20 4.99 17.83
N GLU A 63 -0.59 6.20 18.24
CA GLU A 63 0.28 7.14 18.95
C GLU A 63 0.99 6.50 20.16
N PRO A 64 0.33 5.68 21.01
CA PRO A 64 1.01 5.02 22.13
C PRO A 64 2.15 4.08 21.72
N LEU A 65 2.12 3.55 20.50
CA LEU A 65 3.18 2.67 19.98
C LEU A 65 4.49 3.45 19.74
N ASN A 66 4.43 4.77 19.59
CA ASN A 66 5.62 5.61 19.44
C ASN A 66 6.37 5.86 20.76
N GLY A 67 5.85 5.37 21.88
CA GLY A 67 6.44 5.58 23.21
C GLY A 67 7.71 4.75 23.47
N ASP A 68 7.96 3.69 22.69
CA ASP A 68 9.14 2.84 22.81
C ASP A 68 9.97 2.87 21.52
N ALA A 69 11.18 3.42 21.60
CA ALA A 69 12.10 3.49 20.46
C ALA A 69 12.77 2.15 20.11
N GLN A 70 12.63 1.11 20.96
CA GLN A 70 13.23 -0.21 20.75
C GLN A 70 12.35 -1.16 19.94
N LEU A 71 11.03 -0.93 19.92
CA LEU A 71 10.07 -1.83 19.29
C LEU A 71 9.20 -1.06 18.28
N ILE A 72 9.16 -1.57 17.05
CA ILE A 72 8.28 -1.05 16.01
C ILE A 72 7.23 -2.13 15.69
N ASP A 73 6.01 -1.92 16.16
CA ASP A 73 4.85 -2.73 15.77
C ASP A 73 4.37 -2.30 14.37
N ARG A 74 5.01 -2.90 13.35
CA ARG A 74 4.74 -2.62 11.92
C ARG A 74 3.34 -3.06 11.51
N ASP A 75 2.84 -4.15 12.07
CA ASP A 75 1.56 -4.74 11.67
C ASP A 75 0.40 -3.86 12.13
N THR A 76 0.42 -3.42 13.40
CA THR A 76 -0.62 -2.53 13.93
C THR A 76 -0.53 -1.16 13.28
N MET A 77 0.68 -0.62 13.11
CA MET A 77 0.90 0.62 12.37
C MET A 77 0.32 0.54 10.96
N TRP A 78 0.61 -0.54 10.21
CA TRP A 78 0.17 -0.65 8.82
C TRP A 78 -1.34 -0.85 8.67
N ARG A 79 -1.96 -1.69 9.51
CA ARG A 79 -3.43 -1.86 9.51
C ARG A 79 -4.18 -0.54 9.64
N VAL A 80 -3.74 0.31 10.56
CA VAL A 80 -4.35 1.63 10.83
C VAL A 80 -4.02 2.61 9.70
N LYS A 81 -2.77 2.65 9.28
CA LYS A 81 -2.29 3.55 8.23
C LYS A 81 -2.91 3.28 6.88
N MET A 82 -3.08 2.01 6.51
CA MET A 82 -3.77 1.58 5.29
C MET A 82 -5.18 2.14 5.24
N ARG A 83 -5.92 2.09 6.36
CA ARG A 83 -7.27 2.66 6.44
C ARG A 83 -7.27 4.17 6.25
N ALA A 84 -6.32 4.89 6.85
CA ALA A 84 -6.20 6.34 6.67
C ALA A 84 -5.87 6.71 5.20
N LEU A 85 -4.96 5.98 4.56
CA LEU A 85 -4.63 6.16 3.14
C LEU A 85 -5.84 5.88 2.25
N TRP A 86 -6.65 4.87 2.59
CA TRP A 86 -7.86 4.54 1.86
C TRP A 86 -8.92 5.64 1.93
N ILE A 87 -9.10 6.27 3.10
CA ILE A 87 -9.99 7.42 3.27
C ILE A 87 -9.56 8.57 2.34
N ILE A 88 -8.26 8.89 2.33
CA ILE A 88 -7.70 9.95 1.47
C ILE A 88 -7.83 9.58 -0.02
N PHE A 89 -7.64 8.31 -0.37
CA PHE A 89 -7.76 7.86 -1.74
C PHE A 89 -9.21 7.99 -2.26
N LYS A 90 -10.19 7.67 -1.40
CA LYS A 90 -11.62 7.68 -1.73
C LYS A 90 -12.30 9.03 -1.73
N SER A 91 -11.73 10.03 -1.07
CA SER A 91 -12.24 11.41 -1.18
C SER A 91 -12.10 12.00 -2.59
N GLY A 92 -11.35 11.33 -3.46
CA GLY A 92 -11.07 11.77 -4.81
C GLY A 92 -9.95 12.80 -4.86
N ARG A 93 -9.56 13.15 -6.08
CA ARG A 93 -8.46 14.05 -6.40
C ARG A 93 -8.96 15.20 -7.27
N PRO A 94 -8.41 16.43 -7.11
CA PRO A 94 -8.63 17.49 -8.08
C PRO A 94 -8.17 17.08 -9.48
N LYS A 95 -8.76 17.68 -10.52
CA LYS A 95 -8.47 17.31 -11.92
C LYS A 95 -6.98 17.27 -12.24
N GLN A 96 -6.23 18.30 -11.84
CA GLN A 96 -4.79 18.37 -12.10
C GLN A 96 -4.02 17.20 -11.47
N ARG A 97 -4.37 16.83 -10.24
CA ARG A 97 -3.76 15.70 -9.52
C ARG A 97 -4.15 14.35 -10.13
N GLN A 98 -5.36 14.25 -10.65
CA GLN A 98 -5.80 13.07 -11.39
C GLN A 98 -5.01 12.92 -12.71
N ASP A 99 -4.80 14.03 -13.45
CA ASP A 99 -4.00 14.01 -14.69
C ASP A 99 -2.54 13.60 -14.42
N GLU A 100 -1.94 14.07 -13.32
CA GLU A 100 -0.60 13.66 -12.86
C GLU A 100 -0.55 12.17 -12.48
N PHE A 101 -1.57 11.68 -11.78
CA PHE A 101 -1.68 10.26 -11.42
C PHE A 101 -1.81 9.36 -12.66
N ASP A 102 -2.61 9.76 -13.65
CA ASP A 102 -2.76 9.02 -14.90
C ASP A 102 -1.51 9.11 -15.78
N ALA A 103 -0.75 10.21 -15.71
CA ALA A 103 0.59 10.27 -16.30
C ALA A 103 1.55 9.27 -15.64
N PHE A 104 1.61 9.24 -14.30
CA PHE A 104 2.43 8.29 -13.55
C PHE A 104 2.08 6.82 -13.86
N ARG A 105 0.77 6.51 -14.00
CA ARG A 105 0.30 5.18 -14.40
C ARG A 105 0.79 4.81 -15.80
N ARG A 106 0.71 5.73 -16.76
CA ARG A 106 1.20 5.51 -18.13
C ARG A 106 2.71 5.33 -18.19
N GLU A 107 3.48 6.13 -17.43
CA GLU A 107 4.94 6.03 -17.36
C GLU A 107 5.42 4.74 -16.71
N SER A 108 4.74 4.32 -15.62
CA SER A 108 5.08 3.09 -14.92
C SER A 108 4.67 1.84 -15.70
N GLY A 109 3.65 1.97 -16.56
CA GLY A 109 3.23 0.94 -17.51
C GLY A 109 2.73 -0.35 -16.85
N ALA A 110 2.93 -1.45 -17.58
CA ALA A 110 2.42 -2.78 -17.21
C ALA A 110 2.95 -3.31 -15.87
N ASP A 111 4.12 -2.85 -15.42
CA ASP A 111 4.73 -3.33 -14.17
C ASP A 111 3.98 -2.84 -12.95
N LEU A 112 3.49 -1.59 -12.97
CA LEU A 112 2.66 -1.05 -11.88
C LEU A 112 1.31 -1.76 -11.81
N GLU A 113 0.70 -2.02 -12.96
CA GLU A 113 -0.58 -2.73 -13.02
C GLU A 113 -0.43 -4.19 -12.54
N SER A 114 0.65 -4.87 -12.94
CA SER A 114 0.94 -6.23 -12.49
C SER A 114 1.17 -6.26 -10.99
N TYR A 115 1.90 -5.27 -10.46
CA TYR A 115 2.16 -5.13 -9.05
C TYR A 115 0.89 -4.82 -8.24
N ALA A 116 0.06 -3.89 -8.69
CA ALA A 116 -1.24 -3.61 -8.05
C ALA A 116 -2.18 -4.81 -8.09
N THR A 117 -2.18 -5.56 -9.20
CA THR A 117 -2.96 -6.80 -9.33
C THR A 117 -2.46 -7.87 -8.37
N TRP A 118 -1.15 -8.03 -8.23
CA TRP A 118 -0.57 -8.94 -7.24
C TRP A 118 -0.96 -8.54 -5.81
N CYS A 119 -0.96 -7.24 -5.49
CA CYS A 119 -1.42 -6.77 -4.19
C CYS A 119 -2.90 -7.11 -3.92
N LEU A 120 -3.76 -6.99 -4.93
CA LEU A 120 -5.17 -7.36 -4.84
C LEU A 120 -5.35 -8.86 -4.65
N CYS A 121 -4.62 -9.69 -5.40
CA CYS A 121 -4.64 -11.14 -5.22
C CYS A 121 -4.19 -11.51 -3.81
N TYR A 122 -3.12 -10.89 -3.31
CA TYR A 122 -2.61 -11.14 -1.96
C TYR A 122 -3.63 -10.72 -0.88
N ASP A 123 -4.35 -9.59 -1.05
CA ASP A 123 -5.41 -9.15 -0.13
C ASP A 123 -6.60 -10.13 -0.09
N LYS A 124 -7.01 -10.68 -1.25
CA LYS A 124 -8.22 -11.52 -1.36
C LYS A 124 -7.97 -13.01 -1.21
N TRP A 125 -6.82 -13.50 -1.65
CA TRP A 125 -6.46 -14.91 -1.63
C TRP A 125 -5.44 -15.25 -0.53
N GLY A 126 -4.85 -14.23 0.10
CA GLY A 126 -3.88 -14.40 1.20
C GLY A 126 -2.47 -14.74 0.72
N GLU A 127 -1.60 -14.98 1.69
CA GLU A 127 -0.22 -15.42 1.46
C GLU A 127 -0.22 -16.74 0.67
N PRO A 128 0.55 -16.85 -0.43
CA PRO A 128 0.66 -18.11 -1.15
C PRO A 128 1.46 -19.12 -0.31
N ASP A 129 0.83 -20.23 0.05
CA ASP A 129 1.50 -21.35 0.71
C ASP A 129 2.55 -22.01 -0.20
N ASP A 130 3.46 -22.82 0.36
CA ASP A 130 4.50 -23.54 -0.39
C ASP A 130 3.96 -24.61 -1.39
N ALA A 131 2.66 -24.83 -1.41
CA ALA A 131 1.99 -25.82 -2.23
C ALA A 131 2.24 -25.59 -3.73
N ALA A 132 2.32 -26.68 -4.49
CA ALA A 132 2.57 -26.62 -5.94
C ALA A 132 1.40 -26.00 -6.72
N ASP A 133 0.20 -25.99 -6.14
CA ASP A 133 -1.05 -25.49 -6.70
C ASP A 133 -1.48 -24.12 -6.12
N ASN A 134 -0.56 -23.41 -5.44
CA ASN A 134 -0.84 -22.09 -4.92
C ASN A 134 -1.23 -21.11 -6.06
N TRP A 135 -1.97 -20.05 -5.70
CA TRP A 135 -2.50 -19.11 -6.68
C TRP A 135 -1.40 -18.38 -7.46
N GLU A 136 -0.23 -18.14 -6.86
CA GLU A 136 0.92 -17.48 -7.49
C GLU A 136 1.54 -18.34 -8.61
N ARG A 137 1.55 -19.67 -8.47
CA ARG A 137 2.06 -20.62 -9.46
C ARG A 137 1.00 -21.01 -10.48
N ARG A 138 -0.27 -21.01 -10.06
CA ARG A 138 -1.41 -21.45 -10.88
C ARG A 138 -1.93 -20.37 -11.83
N PHE A 139 -1.87 -19.11 -11.43
CA PHE A 139 -2.39 -18.00 -12.21
C PHE A 139 -1.28 -17.04 -12.64
N ASN A 140 -1.49 -16.42 -13.79
CA ASN A 140 -0.65 -15.33 -14.29
C ASN A 140 -1.52 -14.10 -14.56
N ARG A 141 -0.89 -12.99 -14.96
CA ARG A 141 -1.56 -11.72 -15.25
C ARG A 141 -2.72 -11.83 -16.27
N GLU A 142 -2.67 -12.82 -17.15
CA GLU A 142 -3.64 -13.02 -18.25
C GLU A 142 -4.72 -14.05 -17.89
N SER A 143 -4.71 -14.59 -16.66
CA SER A 143 -5.70 -15.59 -16.23
C SER A 143 -7.07 -14.95 -16.01
N ASN A 144 -8.13 -15.65 -16.41
CA ASN A 144 -9.51 -15.16 -16.31
C ASN A 144 -9.92 -14.89 -14.86
N GLU A 145 -9.38 -15.63 -13.90
CA GLU A 145 -9.61 -15.48 -12.47
C GLU A 145 -9.02 -14.16 -11.96
N VAL A 146 -7.83 -13.80 -12.44
CA VAL A 146 -7.17 -12.53 -12.09
C VAL A 146 -7.91 -11.36 -12.76
N ALA A 147 -8.33 -11.51 -14.02
CA ALA A 147 -9.16 -10.52 -14.69
C ALA A 147 -10.51 -10.31 -13.99
N GLY A 148 -11.19 -11.40 -13.61
CA GLY A 148 -12.46 -11.34 -12.87
C GLY A 148 -12.31 -10.71 -11.49
N LEU A 149 -11.18 -10.92 -10.79
CA LEU A 149 -10.91 -10.27 -9.51
C LEU A 149 -10.75 -8.74 -9.68
N ARG A 150 -10.05 -8.31 -10.74
CA ARG A 150 -9.90 -6.89 -11.07
C ARG A 150 -11.23 -6.22 -11.44
N GLU A 151 -12.12 -6.93 -12.14
CA GLU A 151 -13.45 -6.41 -12.46
C GLU A 151 -14.33 -6.27 -11.21
N GLN A 152 -14.18 -7.16 -10.23
CA GLN A 152 -14.91 -7.08 -8.95
C GLN A 152 -14.39 -5.95 -8.06
N PHE A 153 -13.10 -5.62 -8.13
CA PHE A 153 -12.46 -4.59 -7.32
C PHE A 153 -11.72 -3.59 -8.23
N PRO A 154 -12.43 -2.62 -8.84
CA PRO A 154 -11.85 -1.68 -9.79
C PRO A 154 -11.07 -0.51 -9.14
N ASP A 155 -11.05 -0.45 -7.81
CA ASP A 155 -10.54 0.67 -7.00
C ASP A 155 -9.07 0.55 -6.60
#